data_AF-A0A8T5TBQ1-F1
#
_entry.id   AF-A0A8T5TBQ1-F1
#
_cell.length_a   1.000
_cell.length_b   1.000
_cell.length_c   1.000
_cell.angle_alpha   90.00
_cell.angle_beta   90.00
_cell.angle_gamma   90.00
#
_symmetry.space_group_name_H-M   'P 1'
#
loop_
_entity.id
_entity.type
_entity.pdbx_description
1 polymer ?
#
loop_
_entity_poly.entity_id
_entity_poly.type
_entity_poly.pdbx_seq_one_letter_code
_entity_poly.pdbx_strand_id
1 'polypeptide(L)'
;MVQKLKLSTDIEIEFDEKAPITLYEIIISDILIPRYKENADWNLSLNIILEEMNRLISEYKLEPKLKLGLLNQVEKHLDKDIEELTGVAKIEILFLNMDDYVEDIEKLITSGADKAQIREDMAKLIFPLTIFELGELFLFLGRRAFLK
;
A
#
# COMPACT_ATOMS: atom_id res chain seq x y z
N MET A 1 -24.33 -15.74 -5.06
CA MET A 1 -25.15 -15.51 -6.27
C MET A 1 -24.17 -15.07 -7.32
N VAL A 2 -24.17 -15.69 -8.50
CA VAL A 2 -23.22 -15.31 -9.55
C VAL A 2 -23.83 -14.14 -10.33
N GLN A 3 -23.10 -13.04 -10.41
CA GLN A 3 -23.48 -11.85 -11.18
C GLN A 3 -22.34 -11.41 -12.08
N LYS A 4 -22.66 -10.78 -13.21
CA LYS A 4 -21.64 -10.25 -14.12
C LYS A 4 -21.27 -8.83 -13.71
N LEU A 5 -19.99 -8.61 -13.45
CA LEU A 5 -19.41 -7.29 -13.22
C LEU A 5 -18.65 -6.86 -14.47
N LYS A 6 -18.65 -5.57 -14.77
CA LYS A 6 -17.85 -4.98 -15.82
C LYS A 6 -16.86 -4.00 -15.22
N LEU A 7 -15.56 -4.23 -15.44
CA LEU A 7 -14.48 -3.34 -15.00
C LEU A 7 -14.37 -2.11 -15.90
N SER A 8 -13.67 -1.07 -15.44
CA SER A 8 -13.33 0.13 -16.21
C SER A 8 -12.43 -0.18 -17.41
N THR A 9 -11.79 -1.34 -17.42
CA THR A 9 -11.00 -1.89 -18.52
C THR A 9 -11.85 -2.62 -19.56
N ASP A 10 -13.19 -2.54 -19.46
CA ASP A 10 -14.17 -3.26 -20.27
C ASP A 10 -14.18 -4.79 -20.10
N ILE A 11 -13.44 -5.32 -19.13
CA ILE A 11 -13.41 -6.75 -18.81
C ILE A 11 -14.68 -7.15 -18.06
N GLU A 12 -15.34 -8.19 -18.57
CA GLU A 12 -16.50 -8.80 -17.91
C GLU A 12 -16.07 -9.99 -17.05
N ILE A 13 -16.52 -10.03 -15.80
CA ILE A 13 -16.16 -11.04 -14.81
C ILE A 13 -17.43 -11.64 -14.22
N GLU A 14 -17.47 -12.97 -14.12
CA GLU A 14 -18.46 -13.65 -13.30
C GLU A 14 -18.04 -13.60 -11.83
N PHE A 15 -18.81 -12.88 -11.03
CA PHE A 15 -18.54 -12.64 -9.62
C PHE A 15 -19.47 -13.43 -8.73
N ASP A 16 -18.89 -14.21 -7.82
CA ASP A 16 -19.60 -14.81 -6.69
C ASP A 16 -19.15 -14.16 -5.38
N GLU A 17 -20.09 -13.58 -4.64
CA GLU A 17 -19.83 -12.95 -3.34
C GLU A 17 -19.15 -13.88 -2.32
N LYS A 18 -19.35 -15.20 -2.47
CA LYS A 18 -18.72 -16.20 -1.61
C LYS A 18 -17.26 -16.49 -1.99
N ALA A 19 -16.85 -16.12 -3.20
CA ALA A 19 -15.51 -16.33 -3.73
C ALA A 19 -15.01 -15.07 -4.48
N PRO A 20 -14.86 -13.93 -3.78
CA PRO A 20 -14.51 -12.67 -4.41
C PRO A 20 -13.05 -12.58 -4.87
N ILE A 21 -12.24 -13.61 -4.59
CA ILE A 21 -10.80 -13.65 -4.89
C ILE A 21 -10.55 -13.39 -6.38
N THR A 22 -11.31 -14.01 -7.28
CA THR A 22 -11.15 -13.82 -8.72
C THR A 22 -11.31 -12.36 -9.14
N LEU A 23 -12.25 -11.62 -8.55
CA LEU A 23 -12.40 -10.19 -8.81
C LEU A 23 -11.16 -9.41 -8.35
N TYR A 24 -10.63 -9.75 -7.17
CA TYR A 24 -9.46 -9.06 -6.63
C TYR A 24 -8.21 -9.30 -7.49
N GLU A 25 -7.96 -10.55 -7.87
CA GLU A 25 -6.84 -10.92 -8.74
C GLU A 25 -6.85 -10.13 -10.05
N ILE A 26 -8.03 -10.02 -10.69
CA ILE A 26 -8.15 -9.31 -11.97
C ILE A 26 -7.97 -7.79 -11.77
N ILE A 27 -8.50 -7.20 -10.70
CA ILE A 27 -8.26 -5.78 -10.39
C ILE A 27 -6.76 -5.53 -10.16
N ILE A 28 -6.07 -6.45 -9.49
CA ILE A 28 -4.64 -6.36 -9.25
C ILE A 28 -3.86 -6.46 -10.57
N SER A 29 -4.15 -7.47 -11.40
CA SER A 29 -3.40 -7.72 -12.64
C SER A 29 -3.65 -6.68 -13.72
N ASP A 30 -4.89 -6.21 -13.86
CA ASP A 30 -5.31 -5.43 -15.03
C ASP A 30 -5.44 -3.94 -14.73
N ILE A 31 -5.45 -3.56 -13.45
CA ILE A 31 -5.55 -2.15 -13.03
C ILE A 31 -4.36 -1.78 -12.17
N LEU A 32 -4.13 -2.45 -11.04
CA LEU A 32 -3.08 -2.06 -10.09
C LEU A 32 -1.68 -2.11 -10.70
N ILE A 33 -1.28 -3.27 -11.22
CA ILE A 33 0.07 -3.49 -11.77
C ILE A 33 0.34 -2.60 -12.99
N PRO A 34 -0.55 -2.48 -13.99
CA PRO A 34 -0.32 -1.61 -15.14
C PRO A 34 -0.21 -0.14 -14.75
N ARG A 35 -1.06 0.34 -13.83
CA ARG A 35 -1.01 1.73 -13.34
C ARG A 35 0.25 2.03 -12.57
N TYR A 36 0.71 1.08 -11.77
CA TYR A 36 1.97 1.23 -11.07
C TYR A 36 3.15 1.25 -12.04
N LYS A 37 3.18 0.35 -13.05
CA LYS A 37 4.22 0.35 -14.08
C LYS A 37 4.28 1.64 -14.90
N GLU A 38 3.12 2.27 -15.12
CA GLU A 38 3.02 3.53 -15.87
C GLU A 38 3.55 4.72 -15.07
N ASN A 39 3.19 4.82 -13.78
CA ASN A 39 3.37 6.05 -13.00
C ASN A 39 4.41 5.93 -11.88
N ALA A 40 4.84 4.72 -11.53
CA ALA A 40 5.67 4.43 -10.36
C ALA A 40 5.13 5.11 -9.08
N ASP A 41 3.81 5.13 -8.91
CA ASP A 41 3.17 5.71 -7.72
C ASP A 41 2.13 4.71 -7.20
N TRP A 42 2.44 4.10 -6.08
CA TRP A 42 1.57 3.12 -5.47
C TRP A 42 0.38 3.75 -4.74
N ASN A 43 0.53 4.93 -4.14
CA ASN A 43 -0.59 5.61 -3.50
C ASN A 43 -1.66 5.94 -4.54
N LEU A 44 -1.23 6.46 -5.69
CA LEU A 44 -2.11 6.71 -6.84
C LEU A 44 -2.74 5.40 -7.35
N SER A 45 -1.93 4.35 -7.53
CA SER A 45 -2.41 3.08 -8.06
C SER A 45 -3.40 2.38 -7.10
N LEU A 46 -3.20 2.47 -5.79
CA LEU A 46 -4.13 2.00 -4.77
C LEU A 46 -5.44 2.80 -4.77
N ASN A 47 -5.35 4.12 -4.88
CA ASN A 47 -6.55 4.96 -4.97
C ASN A 47 -7.39 4.61 -6.20
N ILE A 48 -6.75 4.36 -7.34
CA ILE A 48 -7.45 3.94 -8.57
C ILE A 48 -8.24 2.64 -8.35
N ILE A 49 -7.63 1.61 -7.74
CA ILE A 49 -8.36 0.34 -7.51
C ILE A 49 -9.46 0.47 -6.45
N LEU A 50 -9.30 1.39 -5.48
CA LEU A 50 -10.34 1.66 -4.49
C LEU A 50 -11.52 2.43 -5.10
N GLU A 51 -11.26 3.38 -5.99
CA GLU A 51 -12.28 4.07 -6.77
C GLU A 51 -13.03 3.09 -7.68
N GLU A 52 -12.31 2.18 -8.33
CA GLU A 52 -12.94 1.14 -9.14
C GLU A 52 -13.83 0.23 -8.29
N MET A 53 -13.35 -0.22 -7.12
CA MET A 53 -14.16 -1.02 -6.20
C MET A 53 -15.38 -0.23 -5.68
N ASN A 54 -15.24 1.07 -5.41
CA ASN A 54 -16.37 1.94 -5.03
C ASN A 54 -17.43 2.01 -6.14
N ARG A 55 -17.00 2.15 -7.40
CA ARG A 55 -17.90 2.14 -8.56
C ARG A 55 -18.65 0.82 -8.63
N LEU A 56 -17.95 -0.30 -8.55
CA LEU A 56 -18.56 -1.64 -8.58
C LEU A 56 -19.56 -1.85 -7.44
N ILE A 57 -19.21 -1.43 -6.22
CA ILE A 57 -20.10 -1.51 -5.05
C ILE A 57 -21.38 -0.71 -5.29
N SER A 58 -21.26 0.50 -5.82
CA SER A 58 -22.40 1.38 -6.07
C SER A 58 -23.28 0.85 -7.21
N GLU A 59 -22.68 0.46 -8.32
CA GLU A 59 -23.37 0.06 -9.56
C GLU A 59 -24.07 -1.30 -9.41
N TYR A 60 -23.38 -2.27 -8.80
CA TYR A 60 -23.87 -3.64 -8.65
C TYR A 60 -24.43 -3.94 -7.25
N LYS A 61 -24.53 -2.92 -6.40
CA LYS A 61 -25.04 -3.03 -5.02
C LYS A 61 -24.31 -4.09 -4.19
N LEU A 62 -22.99 -4.16 -4.35
CA LEU A 62 -22.15 -5.13 -3.66
C LEU A 62 -21.94 -4.75 -2.19
N GLU A 63 -21.48 -5.70 -1.39
CA GLU A 63 -21.15 -5.41 -0.01
C GLU A 63 -19.89 -4.53 0.12
N PRO A 64 -19.95 -3.42 0.89
CA PRO A 64 -18.79 -2.52 1.06
C PRO A 64 -17.54 -3.18 1.63
N LYS A 65 -17.70 -4.32 2.33
CA LYS A 65 -16.60 -5.09 2.91
C LYS A 65 -15.63 -5.66 1.87
N LEU A 66 -16.03 -5.72 0.60
CA LEU A 66 -15.17 -6.15 -0.51
C LEU A 66 -13.93 -5.26 -0.67
N LYS A 67 -14.00 -3.98 -0.26
CA LYS A 67 -12.82 -3.09 -0.20
C LYS A 67 -11.72 -3.62 0.71
N LEU A 68 -12.09 -4.05 1.91
CA LEU A 68 -11.15 -4.65 2.85
C LEU A 68 -10.60 -5.97 2.30
N GLY A 69 -11.45 -6.76 1.62
CA GLY A 69 -11.01 -7.98 0.95
C GLY A 69 -9.99 -7.74 -0.15
N LEU A 70 -10.18 -6.70 -0.96
CA LEU A 70 -9.23 -6.29 -2.00
C LEU A 70 -7.89 -5.86 -1.41
N LEU A 71 -7.89 -5.00 -0.38
CA LEU A 71 -6.66 -4.57 0.28
C LEU A 71 -5.90 -5.75 0.91
N ASN A 72 -6.61 -6.64 1.61
CA ASN A 72 -6.01 -7.86 2.17
C ASN A 72 -5.45 -8.78 1.08
N GLN A 73 -6.03 -8.76 -0.12
CA GLN A 73 -5.50 -9.55 -1.24
C GLN A 73 -4.23 -8.90 -1.77
N VAL A 74 -4.21 -7.58 -2.00
CA VAL A 74 -3.00 -6.83 -2.37
C VAL A 74 -1.85 -7.10 -1.40
N GLU A 75 -2.12 -7.09 -0.09
CA GLU A 75 -1.14 -7.43 0.94
C GLU A 75 -0.55 -8.85 0.78
N LYS A 76 -1.33 -9.84 0.33
CA LYS A 76 -0.81 -11.19 0.08
C LYS A 76 0.09 -11.27 -1.15
N HIS A 77 -0.14 -10.43 -2.16
CA HIS A 77 0.69 -10.37 -3.36
C HIS A 77 2.00 -9.62 -3.11
N LEU A 78 2.04 -8.76 -2.09
CA LEU A 78 3.28 -8.11 -1.67
C LEU A 78 4.38 -9.11 -1.31
N ASP A 79 4.08 -10.24 -0.66
CA ASP A 79 5.13 -11.23 -0.36
C ASP A 79 5.43 -12.20 -1.52
N LYS A 80 4.51 -12.36 -2.48
CA LYS A 80 4.54 -13.48 -3.45
C LYS A 80 4.79 -13.11 -4.91
N ASP A 81 4.48 -11.89 -5.32
CA ASP A 81 4.67 -11.46 -6.73
C ASP A 81 5.81 -10.44 -6.88
N ILE A 82 6.46 -10.12 -5.77
CA ILE A 82 7.61 -9.22 -5.67
C ILE A 82 8.87 -9.76 -6.38
N GLU A 83 8.96 -11.07 -6.69
CA GLU A 83 10.03 -11.66 -7.52
C GLU A 83 9.87 -11.35 -9.02
N GLU A 84 8.67 -10.99 -9.48
CA GLU A 84 8.41 -10.63 -10.89
C GLU A 84 8.62 -9.12 -11.16
N LEU A 85 8.82 -8.33 -10.11
CA LEU A 85 9.09 -6.89 -10.19
C LEU A 85 10.59 -6.63 -10.40
N THR A 86 11.00 -6.36 -11.63
CA THR A 86 12.34 -5.87 -11.97
C THR A 86 12.36 -4.34 -11.99
N GLY A 87 13.28 -3.73 -11.24
CA GLY A 87 13.40 -2.26 -11.11
C GLY A 87 12.91 -1.72 -9.77
N VAL A 88 13.03 -0.40 -9.56
CA VAL A 88 12.81 0.39 -8.32
C VAL A 88 11.33 0.38 -7.89
N ALA A 89 10.77 -0.81 -7.69
CA ALA A 89 9.34 -1.09 -7.73
C ALA A 89 8.80 -1.79 -6.49
N LYS A 90 9.61 -1.90 -5.43
CA LYS A 90 9.25 -2.53 -4.14
C LYS A 90 8.99 -1.54 -3.00
N ILE A 91 9.21 -0.23 -3.20
CA ILE A 91 9.46 0.72 -2.09
C ILE A 91 8.42 1.85 -2.01
N GLU A 92 7.27 1.80 -2.68
CA GLU A 92 6.33 2.96 -2.65
C GLU A 92 4.91 2.63 -2.13
N ILE A 93 4.53 1.37 -1.87
CA ILE A 93 3.13 1.02 -1.46
C ILE A 93 2.75 1.47 -0.06
N LEU A 94 3.70 1.66 0.85
CA LEU A 94 3.39 2.00 2.24
C LEU A 94 3.81 3.42 2.62
N PHE A 95 4.09 4.27 1.63
CA PHE A 95 4.80 5.52 1.84
C PHE A 95 3.85 6.71 1.76
N LEU A 96 3.07 6.91 2.82
CA LEU A 96 2.76 8.27 3.25
C LEU A 96 3.93 8.74 4.13
N ASN A 97 4.93 9.27 3.43
CA ASN A 97 6.03 10.13 3.88
C ASN A 97 7.08 9.55 4.85
N MET A 98 8.00 8.73 4.33
CA MET A 98 9.27 8.45 5.02
C MET A 98 10.06 9.73 5.33
N ASP A 99 9.95 10.75 4.48
CA ASP A 99 10.50 12.08 4.74
C ASP A 99 9.85 12.74 5.96
N ASP A 100 8.55 12.55 6.23
CA ASP A 100 7.89 13.08 7.43
C ASP A 100 8.39 12.35 8.67
N TYR A 101 8.57 11.02 8.61
CA TYR A 101 9.17 10.26 9.72
C TYR A 101 10.60 10.73 10.00
N VAL A 102 11.39 11.01 8.96
CA VAL A 102 12.75 11.54 9.11
C VAL A 102 12.73 12.95 9.69
N GLU A 103 11.83 13.81 9.22
CA GLU A 103 11.66 15.17 9.72
C GLU A 103 11.20 15.19 11.18
N ASP A 104 10.29 14.30 11.56
CA ASP A 104 9.82 14.15 12.94
C ASP A 104 10.90 13.58 13.85
N ILE A 105 11.73 12.64 13.37
CA ILE A 105 12.92 12.17 14.08
C ILE A 105 13.93 13.33 14.26
N GLU A 106 14.18 14.13 13.22
CA GLU A 106 15.06 15.30 13.28
C GLU A 106 14.54 16.33 14.31
N LYS A 107 13.24 16.62 14.31
CA LYS A 107 12.59 17.49 15.30
C LYS A 107 12.72 16.95 16.72
N LEU A 108 12.50 15.65 16.92
CA LEU A 108 12.63 15.01 18.24
C LEU A 108 14.07 15.11 18.76
N ILE A 109 15.06 14.82 17.93
CA ILE A 109 16.48 14.88 18.29
C ILE A 109 16.92 16.32 18.58
N THR A 110 16.37 17.31 17.87
CA THR A 110 16.73 18.73 18.02
C THR A 110 15.85 19.52 19.01
N SER A 111 14.82 18.89 19.57
CA SER A 111 13.82 19.51 20.47
C SER A 111 14.38 20.05 21.80
N GLY A 112 15.60 19.64 22.19
CA GLY A 112 16.17 19.97 23.50
C GLY A 112 15.61 19.14 24.66
N ALA A 113 14.76 18.14 24.38
CA ALA A 113 14.28 17.18 25.36
C ALA A 113 15.43 16.31 25.91
N ASP A 114 15.22 15.74 27.11
CA ASP A 114 16.22 14.85 27.70
C ASP A 114 16.24 13.47 27.01
N LYS A 115 17.32 12.72 27.24
CA LYS A 115 17.56 11.43 26.59
C LYS A 115 16.51 10.36 26.90
N ALA A 116 15.82 10.44 28.03
CA ALA A 116 14.77 9.48 28.36
C ALA A 116 13.51 9.80 27.56
N GLN A 117 13.13 11.08 27.52
CA GLN A 117 11.99 11.56 26.77
C GLN A 117 12.13 11.30 25.26
N ILE A 118 13.30 11.60 24.68
CA ILE A 118 13.57 11.33 23.25
C ILE A 118 13.40 9.84 22.92
N ARG A 119 13.86 8.94 23.79
CA ARG A 119 13.73 7.49 23.57
C ARG A 119 12.27 7.03 23.60
N GLU A 120 11.49 7.58 24.52
CA GLU A 120 10.08 7.25 24.63
C GLU A 120 9.27 7.76 23.43
N ASP A 121 9.54 8.98 22.98
CA ASP A 121 8.82 9.57 21.86
C ASP A 121 9.23 8.95 20.51
N MET A 122 10.50 8.60 20.33
CA MET A 122 10.93 7.77 19.20
C MET A 122 10.24 6.40 19.21
N ALA A 123 10.12 5.76 20.37
CA ALA A 123 9.44 4.47 20.47
C ALA A 123 7.96 4.58 20.08
N LYS A 124 7.26 5.64 20.48
CA LYS A 124 5.87 5.90 20.06
C LYS A 124 5.74 6.17 18.57
N LEU A 125 6.69 6.90 17.99
CA LEU A 125 6.72 7.21 16.57
C LEU A 125 6.86 5.94 15.71
N ILE A 126 7.71 5.00 16.13
CA ILE A 126 7.98 3.77 15.37
C ILE A 126 7.11 2.57 15.76
N PHE A 127 6.41 2.63 16.90
CA PHE A 127 5.50 1.58 17.38
C PHE A 127 4.45 1.11 16.34
N PRO A 128 3.81 2.00 15.55
CA PRO A 128 2.84 1.54 14.56
C PRO A 128 3.48 0.91 13.31
N LEU A 129 4.81 0.94 13.16
CA LEU A 129 5.49 0.43 11.98
C LEU A 129 5.64 -1.10 12.02
N THR A 130 5.44 -1.71 10.87
CA THR A 130 5.75 -3.12 10.61
C THR A 130 7.26 -3.35 10.55
N ILE A 131 7.68 -4.63 10.64
CA ILE A 131 9.10 -5.02 10.51
C ILE A 131 9.68 -4.54 9.17
N PHE A 132 8.89 -4.58 8.11
CA PHE A 132 9.28 -4.11 6.79
C PHE A 132 9.50 -2.58 6.77
N GLU A 133 8.55 -1.80 7.25
CA GLU A 133 8.66 -0.32 7.31
C GLU A 133 9.80 0.14 8.20
N LEU A 134 10.04 -0.54 9.32
CA LEU A 134 11.22 -0.33 10.16
C LEU A 134 12.51 -0.57 9.37
N GLY A 135 12.58 -1.66 8.60
CA GLY A 135 13.72 -1.99 7.75
C GLY A 135 14.02 -0.90 6.73
N GLU A 136 12.98 -0.43 6.03
CA GLU A 136 13.11 0.65 5.04
C GLU A 136 13.50 1.99 5.68
N LEU A 137 12.93 2.35 6.84
CA LEU A 137 13.32 3.54 7.61
C LEU A 137 14.81 3.48 7.99
N PHE A 138 15.30 2.33 8.45
CA PHE A 138 16.71 2.14 8.77
C PHE A 138 17.61 2.23 7.53
N LEU A 139 17.20 1.65 6.40
CA LEU A 139 17.93 1.75 5.13
C LEU A 139 17.99 3.19 4.63
N PHE A 140 16.89 3.93 4.72
CA PHE A 140 16.79 5.32 4.32
C PHE A 140 17.68 6.22 5.18
N LEU A 141 17.55 6.12 6.51
CA LEU A 141 18.41 6.84 7.46
C LEU A 141 19.89 6.46 7.25
N GLY A 142 20.18 5.17 7.03
CA GLY A 142 21.53 4.68 6.75
C GLY A 142 22.12 5.30 5.48
N ARG A 143 21.36 5.34 4.38
CA ARG A 143 21.82 5.95 3.12
C ARG A 143 22.02 7.46 3.26
N ARG A 144 21.12 8.17 3.95
CA ARG A 144 21.18 9.63 4.09
C ARG A 144 22.22 10.11 5.11
N ALA A 145 22.47 9.34 6.17
CA ALA A 145 23.44 9.66 7.21
C ALA A 145 24.88 9.21 6.90
N PHE A 146 25.08 8.18 6.05
CA PHE A 146 26.41 7.59 5.80
C PHE A 146 26.92 7.70 4.36
N LEU A 147 26.16 8.24 3.40
CA LEU A 147 26.62 8.50 2.02
C LEU A 147 26.87 9.99 1.72
N LYS A 148 27.06 10.82 2.75
CA LYS A 148 27.66 12.16 2.60
C LYS A 148 29.17 12.09 2.84
#